data_AF-A0ABD5ZJZ3-F1
#
_entry.id   AF-A0ABD5ZJZ3-F1
#
_cell.length_a   1.000
_cell.length_b   1.000
_cell.length_c   1.000
_cell.angle_alpha   90.00
_cell.angle_beta   90.00
_cell.angle_gamma   90.00
#
_symmetry.space_group_name_H-M   'P 1'
#
loop_
_entity.id
_entity.type
_entity.pdbx_description
1 polymer ?
#
loop_
_entity_poly.entity_id
_entity_poly.type
_entity_poly.pdbx_seq_one_letter_code
_entity_poly.pdbx_strand_id
1 'polypeptide(L)' 'MSESALIFETMADDDCTYCDEGTLELRSYKDNDAIVCDDCGTPAVQVW' A
#
# COMPACT_ATOMS: atom_id res chain seq x y z
N MET A 1 -3.14 -8.23 -18.24
CA MET A 1 -2.60 -7.69 -16.97
C MET A 1 -3.73 -7.79 -15.97
N SER A 2 -3.50 -8.37 -14.79
CA SER A 2 -4.57 -8.61 -13.80
C SER A 2 -5.06 -7.30 -13.19
N GLU A 3 -6.36 -7.17 -12.92
CA GLU A 3 -6.99 -5.95 -12.37
C GLU A 3 -6.34 -5.48 -11.06
N SER A 4 -5.84 -6.42 -10.26
CA SER A 4 -5.12 -6.16 -9.00
C SER A 4 -3.84 -5.35 -9.21
N ALA A 5 -3.12 -5.56 -10.32
CA ALA A 5 -1.86 -4.88 -10.60
C ALA A 5 -2.07 -3.38 -10.89
N LEU A 6 -3.20 -3.02 -11.52
CA LEU A 6 -3.53 -1.61 -11.78
C LEU A 6 -3.80 -0.86 -10.48
N ILE A 7 -4.53 -1.48 -9.54
CA ILE A 7 -4.82 -0.88 -8.23
C ILE A 7 -3.51 -0.59 -7.48
N PHE A 8 -2.56 -1.53 -7.52
CA PHE A 8 -1.28 -1.33 -6.86
C PHE A 8 -0.44 -0.22 -7.50
N GLU A 9 -0.39 -0.16 -8.82
CA GLU A 9 0.38 0.87 -9.53
C GLU A 9 -0.22 2.27 -9.39
N THR A 10 -1.53 2.37 -9.09
CA THR A 10 -2.18 3.68 -8.88
C THR A 10 -2.01 4.21 -7.45
N MET A 11 -1.81 3.33 -6.46
CA MET A 11 -1.74 3.70 -5.05
C MET A 11 -0.33 3.59 -4.45
N ALA A 12 0.61 2.98 -5.17
CA ALA A 12 2.02 3.04 -4.81
C ALA A 12 2.52 4.48 -5.05
N ASP A 13 3.30 5.02 -4.12
CA ASP A 13 3.82 6.39 -4.11
C ASP A 13 2.78 7.47 -3.72
N ASP A 14 1.55 7.10 -3.37
CA ASP A 14 0.55 8.04 -2.83
C ASP A 14 0.87 8.41 -1.37
N ASP A 15 0.47 9.61 -0.97
CA ASP A 15 0.62 10.06 0.42
C ASP A 15 -0.30 9.24 1.36
N CYS A 16 0.19 8.96 2.57
CA CYS A 16 -0.61 8.28 3.57
C CYS A 16 -1.78 9.17 4.00
N THR A 17 -3.00 8.63 3.99
CA THR A 17 -4.17 9.34 4.54
C THR A 17 -4.16 9.43 6.07
N TYR A 18 -3.32 8.64 6.75
CA TYR A 18 -3.29 8.53 8.20
C TYR A 18 -2.14 9.29 8.88
N CYS A 19 -1.08 9.64 8.14
CA CYS A 19 0.00 10.49 8.61
C CYS A 19 0.49 11.43 7.50
N ASP A 20 1.00 12.59 7.85
CA ASP A 20 1.45 13.61 6.89
C ASP A 20 2.88 13.36 6.35
N GLU A 21 3.59 12.36 6.88
CA GLU A 21 5.03 12.14 6.64
C GLU A 21 5.34 10.90 5.80
N GLY A 22 4.35 10.00 5.61
CA GLY A 22 4.57 8.70 5.01
C GLY A 22 3.96 8.54 3.63
N THR A 23 4.55 7.65 2.84
CA THR A 23 4.10 7.26 1.49
C THR A 23 3.71 5.80 1.45
N LEU A 24 2.83 5.46 0.52
CA LEU A 24 2.29 4.12 0.35
C LEU A 24 3.20 3.27 -0.54
N GLU A 25 3.67 2.13 -0.02
CA GLU A 25 4.51 1.19 -0.76
C GLU A 25 3.92 -0.22 -0.79
N LEU A 26 4.16 -0.95 -1.89
CA LEU A 26 3.80 -2.36 -1.98
C LEU A 26 4.77 -3.20 -1.15
N ARG A 27 4.25 -3.92 -0.16
CA ARG A 27 5.04 -4.81 0.71
C ARG A 27 4.21 -5.96 1.26
N SER A 28 4.91 -6.96 1.79
CA SER A 28 4.26 -8.07 2.47
C SER A 28 3.76 -7.65 3.86
N TYR A 29 2.47 -7.85 4.11
CA TYR A 29 1.82 -7.62 5.40
C TYR A 29 1.03 -8.87 5.79
N LYS A 30 1.41 -9.50 6.91
CA LYS A 30 0.78 -10.74 7.41
C LYS A 30 0.63 -11.80 6.30
N ASP A 31 1.76 -12.14 5.67
CA ASP A 31 1.88 -13.16 4.61
C ASP A 31 1.08 -12.87 3.32
N ASN A 32 0.59 -11.65 3.15
CA ASN A 32 -0.16 -11.22 1.99
C ASN A 32 0.47 -9.96 1.37
N ASP A 33 0.23 -9.73 0.08
CA ASP A 33 0.62 -8.48 -0.56
C ASP A 33 -0.33 -7.35 -0.16
N ALA A 34 0.25 -6.24 0.27
CA ALA A 34 -0.47 -5.09 0.75
C ALA A 34 0.24 -3.80 0.36
N ILE A 35 -0.54 -2.73 0.21
CA ILE A 35 0.01 -1.38 0.19
C ILE A 35 0.00 -0.86 1.62
N VAL A 36 1.17 -0.52 2.14
CA VAL A 36 1.40 -0.14 3.52
C VAL A 36 2.24 1.12 3.55
N CYS A 37 1.94 2.02 4.46
CA CYS A 37 2.74 3.22 4.68
C CYS A 37 4.14 2.87 5.19
N ASP A 38 5.17 3.48 4.61
CA ASP A 38 6.57 3.26 4.99
C ASP A 38 6.93 3.89 6.35
N ASP A 39 6.25 4.96 6.74
CA ASP A 39 6.46 5.67 8.01
C ASP A 39 5.65 5.08 9.18
N CYS A 40 4.31 5.14 9.10
CA CYS A 40 3.45 4.74 10.23
C CYS A 40 3.07 3.24 10.23
N GLY A 41 3.35 2.52 9.14
CA GLY A 41 3.03 1.08 9.00
C GLY A 41 1.55 0.76 8.82
N THR A 42 0.70 1.77 8.59
CA THR A 42 -0.74 1.56 8.38
C THR A 42 -1.00 0.92 7.00
N PRO A 43 -1.72 -0.21 6.94
CA PRO A 43 -2.10 -0.80 5.65
C PRO A 43 -3.27 -0.03 5.03
N ALA A 44 -3.12 0.39 3.77
CA ALA A 44 -4.18 1.01 2.99
C ALA A 44 -5.06 -0.02 2.26
N VAL A 45 -4.44 -1.05 1.69
CA VAL A 45 -5.11 -2.15 0.96
C VAL A 45 -4.36 -3.45 1.22
N GLN A 46 -5.10 -4.55 1.44
CA GLN A 46 -4.55 -5.91 1.54
C GLN A 46 -5.31 -6.84 0.60
N VAL A 47 -4.58 -7.67 -0.14
CA VAL A 47 -5.15 -8.66 -1.07
C VAL A 47 -4.94 -10.06 -0.49
N TRP A 48 -5.91 -10.96 -0.64
CA TRP A 48 -5.97 -12.29 0.00
C TRP A 48 -6.01 -13.40 -1.05
#